data_AF-A0A875RYA5-F1
#
_entry.id   AF-A0A875RYA5-F1
#
_cell.length_a   1.000
_cell.length_b   1.000
_cell.length_c   1.000
_cell.angle_alpha   90.00
_cell.angle_beta   90.00
_cell.angle_gamma   90.00
#
_symmetry.space_group_name_H-M   'P 1'
#
loop_
_entity.id
_entity.type
_entity.pdbx_description
1 polymer ?
#
loop_
_entity_poly.entity_id
_entity_poly.type
_entity_poly.pdbx_seq_one_letter_code
_entity_poly.pdbx_strand_id
1 'polypeptide(L)'
;MGGERYHHRKSRSHRVEEVTFDKEKRIDFLTGFHKRKLERRKHAQENQEKQRKEDRIEERARIREERRQKVLDRLAELKEVESKLGGGGDDDDDEEEEEEEEKEEEEKEEEPNVKRVKVEEWHGFDDDNEKKITKEETIEVSELNKKGILKVKQVYKVEDEDAPVMGTSEVTIESMDNPNQIDVSDIARMNNVDLSKSGEVLEKSINRAKDYARLMGMDDELKPSKVKKNKKPKERKYLSKRERKLRKFKEKKQTSHKRDR
;
A
#
# COMPACT_ATOMS: atom_id res chain seq x y z
N MET A 1 -14.04 7.25 44.57
CA MET A 1 -15.49 7.30 44.32
C MET A 1 -15.94 8.38 43.31
N GLY A 2 -15.08 8.82 42.35
CA GLY A 2 -15.43 9.87 41.37
C GLY A 2 -15.74 9.37 39.94
N GLY A 3 -15.07 8.30 39.50
CA GLY A 3 -15.19 7.79 38.13
C GLY A 3 -16.57 7.21 37.79
N GLU A 4 -17.22 6.56 38.75
CA GLU A 4 -18.52 5.90 38.56
C GLU A 4 -19.64 6.90 38.19
N ARG A 5 -19.61 8.08 38.81
CA ARG A 5 -20.55 9.18 38.50
C ARG A 5 -20.28 9.80 37.13
N TYR A 6 -19.03 9.82 36.68
CA TYR A 6 -18.65 10.33 35.36
C TYR A 6 -19.09 9.38 34.24
N HIS A 7 -18.85 8.07 34.40
CA HIS A 7 -19.36 7.06 33.48
C HIS A 7 -20.89 7.10 33.36
N HIS A 8 -21.59 7.28 34.49
CA HIS A 8 -23.05 7.39 34.50
C HIS A 8 -23.57 8.68 33.85
N ARG A 9 -22.82 9.80 33.89
CA ARG A 9 -23.19 11.03 33.14
C ARG A 9 -22.91 10.88 31.64
N LYS A 10 -21.78 10.31 31.26
CA LYS A 10 -21.39 10.10 29.85
C LYS A 10 -22.30 9.09 29.15
N SER A 11 -22.80 8.08 29.86
CA SER A 11 -23.79 7.15 29.32
C SER A 11 -25.18 7.79 29.16
N ARG A 12 -25.53 8.77 30.01
CA ARG A 12 -26.78 9.53 29.88
C ARG A 12 -26.75 10.60 28.78
N SER A 13 -25.59 11.18 28.45
CA SER A 13 -25.52 12.24 27.43
C SER A 13 -25.89 11.78 26.02
N HIS A 14 -25.69 10.50 25.71
CA HIS A 14 -26.06 9.89 24.42
C HIS A 14 -27.42 9.18 24.46
N ARG A 15 -28.09 9.20 25.61
CA ARG A 15 -29.36 8.51 25.82
C ARG A 15 -30.48 9.51 25.55
N VAL A 16 -31.19 9.30 24.44
CA VAL A 16 -32.35 10.11 24.07
C VAL A 16 -33.48 9.80 25.06
N GLU A 17 -34.12 10.84 25.61
CA GLU A 17 -35.18 10.71 26.63
C GLU A 17 -36.50 10.16 26.06
N GLU A 18 -36.82 10.50 24.81
CA GLU A 18 -38.03 10.04 24.12
C GLU A 18 -37.75 9.78 22.62
N VAL A 19 -38.26 8.66 22.09
CA VAL A 19 -38.17 8.32 20.66
C VAL A 19 -39.55 8.46 20.03
N THR A 20 -39.78 9.58 19.34
CA THR A 20 -41.02 9.83 18.60
C THR A 20 -40.94 9.25 17.19
N PHE A 21 -41.94 8.47 16.79
CA PHE A 21 -41.99 7.88 15.45
C PHE A 21 -42.72 8.78 14.45
N ASP A 22 -41.96 9.31 13.50
CA ASP A 22 -42.48 10.14 12.43
C ASP A 22 -42.66 9.32 11.14
N LYS A 23 -43.92 9.16 10.73
CA LYS A 23 -44.30 8.34 9.58
C LYS A 23 -43.79 8.93 8.26
N GLU A 24 -43.71 10.25 8.15
CA GLU A 24 -43.26 10.94 6.92
C GLU A 24 -41.76 10.73 6.73
N LYS A 25 -40.96 10.95 7.78
CA LYS A 25 -39.51 10.67 7.76
C LYS A 25 -39.22 9.21 7.47
N ARG A 26 -40.07 8.28 7.93
CA ARG A 26 -39.93 6.87 7.58
C ARG A 26 -40.15 6.62 6.09
N ILE A 27 -41.14 7.25 5.47
CA ILE A 27 -41.40 7.10 4.03
C ILE A 27 -40.23 7.68 3.23
N ASP A 28 -39.71 8.84 3.62
CA ASP A 28 -38.50 9.43 3.02
C ASP A 28 -37.28 8.55 3.22
N PHE A 29 -37.13 7.93 4.38
CA PHE A 29 -36.08 6.95 4.63
C PHE A 29 -36.31 5.66 3.83
N LEU A 30 -37.52 5.18 3.61
CA LEU A 30 -37.71 3.96 2.83
C LEU A 30 -37.56 4.20 1.33
N THR A 31 -37.89 5.39 0.82
CA THR A 31 -37.84 5.67 -0.63
C THR A 31 -36.54 6.38 -1.05
N GLY A 32 -35.91 7.14 -0.16
CA GLY A 32 -34.73 7.97 -0.41
C GLY A 32 -33.38 7.26 -0.41
N PHE A 33 -33.29 6.02 -0.92
CA PHE A 33 -32.04 5.24 -0.89
C PHE A 33 -30.85 5.95 -1.54
N HIS A 34 -31.09 6.65 -2.66
CA HIS A 34 -30.06 7.41 -3.35
C HIS A 34 -29.54 8.57 -2.49
N LYS A 35 -30.44 9.32 -1.83
CA LYS A 35 -30.09 10.40 -0.90
C LYS A 35 -29.19 9.87 0.23
N ARG A 36 -29.58 8.76 0.87
CA ARG A 36 -28.76 8.14 1.92
C ARG A 36 -27.42 7.61 1.43
N LYS A 37 -27.36 7.06 0.21
CA LYS A 37 -26.10 6.61 -0.38
C LYS A 37 -25.16 7.80 -0.62
N LEU A 38 -25.68 8.92 -1.12
CA LEU A 38 -24.92 10.15 -1.28
C LEU A 38 -24.47 10.71 0.06
N GLU A 39 -25.35 10.80 1.04
CA GLU A 39 -25.04 11.26 2.40
C GLU A 39 -23.96 10.40 3.05
N ARG A 40 -24.06 9.07 2.98
CA ARG A 40 -23.01 8.16 3.49
C ARG A 40 -21.66 8.42 2.82
N ARG A 41 -21.64 8.61 1.50
CA ARG A 41 -20.41 8.93 0.76
C ARG A 41 -19.84 10.28 1.20
N LYS A 42 -20.69 11.29 1.36
CA LYS A 42 -20.30 12.64 1.79
C LYS A 42 -19.76 12.62 3.21
N HIS A 43 -20.44 11.93 4.13
CA HIS A 43 -20.00 11.77 5.52
C HIS A 43 -18.66 11.03 5.61
N ALA A 44 -18.45 9.98 4.81
CA ALA A 44 -17.16 9.30 4.74
C ALA A 44 -16.04 10.25 4.25
N GLN A 45 -16.31 11.08 3.25
CA GLN A 45 -15.36 12.09 2.76
C GLN A 45 -15.07 13.14 3.84
N GLU A 46 -16.09 13.65 4.52
CA GLU A 46 -15.95 14.64 5.59
C GLU A 46 -15.15 14.09 6.77
N ASN A 47 -15.37 12.84 7.17
CA ASN A 47 -14.60 12.20 8.24
C ASN A 47 -13.13 12.01 7.85
N GLN A 48 -12.86 11.61 6.60
CA GLN A 48 -11.49 11.52 6.09
C GLN A 48 -10.80 12.88 6.04
N GLU A 49 -11.52 13.95 5.66
CA GLU A 49 -10.97 15.30 5.65
C GLU A 49 -10.68 15.80 7.07
N LYS A 50 -11.56 15.51 8.03
CA LYS A 50 -11.35 15.84 9.45
C LYS A 50 -10.11 15.15 10.01
N GLN A 51 -9.99 13.83 9.81
CA GLN A 51 -8.81 13.07 10.23
C GLN A 51 -7.53 13.64 9.63
N ARG A 52 -7.51 13.92 8.31
CA ARG A 52 -6.35 14.54 7.66
C ARG A 52 -5.97 15.91 8.23
N LYS A 53 -6.96 16.71 8.64
CA LYS A 53 -6.71 18.01 9.27
C LYS A 53 -6.13 17.83 10.66
N GLU A 54 -6.68 16.91 11.45
CA GLU A 54 -6.17 16.54 12.77
C GLU A 54 -4.72 16.05 12.66
N ASP A 55 -4.44 15.08 11.78
CA ASP A 55 -3.10 14.55 11.53
C ASP A 55 -2.11 15.67 11.14
N ARG A 56 -2.53 16.61 10.28
CA ARG A 56 -1.67 17.74 9.86
C ARG A 56 -1.39 18.71 11.01
N ILE A 57 -2.36 18.93 11.90
CA ILE A 57 -2.17 19.79 13.07
C ILE A 57 -1.22 19.12 14.06
N GLU A 58 -1.40 17.82 14.30
CA GLU A 58 -0.52 17.02 15.16
C GLU A 58 0.91 16.97 14.62
N GLU A 59 1.10 16.74 13.32
CA GLU A 59 2.41 16.76 12.68
C GLU A 59 3.09 18.13 12.83
N ARG A 60 2.34 19.22 12.60
CA ARG A 60 2.86 20.59 12.81
C ARG A 60 3.23 20.84 14.28
N ALA A 61 2.41 20.38 15.22
CA ALA A 61 2.70 20.50 16.64
C ALA A 61 3.98 19.74 17.00
N ARG A 62 4.13 18.50 16.50
CA ARG A 62 5.33 17.68 16.71
C ARG A 62 6.59 18.35 16.14
N ILE A 63 6.52 18.91 14.94
CA ILE A 63 7.65 19.65 14.34
C ILE A 63 8.03 20.87 15.19
N ARG A 64 7.04 21.61 15.72
CA ARG A 64 7.32 22.75 16.61
C ARG A 64 7.98 22.30 17.90
N GLU A 65 7.50 21.21 18.50
CA GLU A 65 8.08 20.65 19.72
C GLU A 65 9.51 20.14 19.48
N GLU A 66 9.76 19.42 18.39
CA GLU A 66 11.11 18.99 17.98
C GLU A 66 12.04 20.18 17.74
N ARG A 67 11.55 21.28 17.15
CA ARG A 67 12.34 22.51 16.99
C ARG A 67 12.65 23.16 18.34
N ARG A 68 11.68 23.26 19.24
CA ARG A 68 11.87 23.79 20.59
C ARG A 68 12.91 22.97 21.36
N GLN A 69 12.79 21.65 21.35
CA GLN A 69 13.76 20.75 21.98
C GLN A 69 15.17 20.93 21.42
N LYS A 70 15.34 20.98 20.09
CA LYS A 70 16.65 21.24 19.47
C LYS A 70 17.26 22.58 19.86
N VAL A 71 16.44 23.62 20.05
CA VAL A 71 16.92 24.93 20.52
C VAL A 71 17.38 24.83 21.98
N LEU A 72 16.58 24.20 22.84
CA LEU A 72 16.93 23.97 24.25
C LEU A 72 18.22 23.14 24.39
N ASP A 73 18.36 22.06 23.62
CA ASP A 73 19.56 21.23 23.61
C ASP A 73 20.79 22.05 23.19
N ARG A 74 20.68 22.88 22.14
CA ARG A 74 21.77 23.77 21.72
C ARG A 74 22.13 24.81 22.77
N LEU A 75 21.14 25.40 23.45
CA LEU A 75 21.40 26.34 24.54
C LEU A 75 22.11 25.66 25.72
N ALA A 76 21.71 24.42 26.05
CA ALA A 76 22.37 23.61 27.07
C ALA A 76 23.82 23.28 26.68
N GLU A 77 24.06 22.89 25.43
CA GLU A 77 25.41 22.66 24.88
C GLU A 77 26.28 23.92 24.95
N LEU A 78 25.75 25.09 24.57
CA LEU A 78 26.46 26.37 24.65
C LEU A 78 26.83 26.72 26.09
N LYS A 79 25.88 26.58 27.03
CA LYS A 79 26.12 26.81 28.46
C LYS A 79 27.17 25.84 29.02
N GLU A 80 27.16 24.58 28.59
CA GLU A 80 28.16 23.60 28.99
C GLU A 80 29.55 23.95 28.44
N VAL A 81 29.66 24.37 27.18
CA VAL A 81 30.91 24.83 26.56
C VAL A 81 31.44 26.09 27.25
N GLU A 82 30.58 27.07 27.53
CA GLU A 82 30.92 28.30 28.25
C GLU A 82 31.46 28.00 29.66
N SER A 83 30.80 27.10 30.39
CA SER A 83 31.27 26.66 31.71
C SER A 83 32.63 25.95 31.66
N LYS A 84 32.93 25.21 30.57
CA LYS A 84 34.21 24.52 30.36
C LYS A 84 35.33 25.46 29.89
N LEU A 85 34.99 26.56 29.19
CA LEU A 85 35.96 27.54 28.70
C LEU A 85 36.38 28.58 29.76
N GLY A 86 35.75 28.58 30.94
CA GLY A 86 36.20 29.36 32.11
C GLY A 86 35.84 30.84 32.06
N GLY A 87 34.59 31.18 31.70
CA GLY A 87 34.07 32.55 31.74
C GLY A 87 33.27 32.82 33.02
N GLY A 88 33.83 33.61 33.93
CA GLY A 88 33.05 34.34 34.92
C GLY A 88 32.46 35.60 34.28
N GLY A 89 31.15 35.78 34.39
CA GLY A 89 30.41 36.94 33.89
C GLY A 89 28.96 36.84 34.34
N ASP A 90 28.68 37.47 35.47
CA ASP A 90 27.37 37.84 35.97
C ASP A 90 26.71 38.79 34.96
N ASP A 91 25.53 38.48 34.44
CA ASP A 91 24.58 39.51 34.02
C ASP A 91 23.14 38.99 34.05
N ASP A 92 22.30 39.87 34.56
CA ASP A 92 20.91 39.74 34.99
C ASP A 92 19.91 39.51 33.83
N ASP A 93 18.83 38.79 34.18
CA ASP A 93 17.42 39.03 33.85
C ASP A 93 17.03 39.63 32.48
N ASP A 94 16.32 38.85 31.67
CA ASP A 94 14.94 39.18 31.27
C ASP A 94 14.33 38.03 30.44
N GLU A 95 13.45 37.25 31.09
CA GLU A 95 12.49 36.35 30.43
C GLU A 95 11.39 37.19 29.77
N GLU A 96 11.62 37.70 28.55
CA GLU A 96 10.53 38.16 27.69
C GLU A 96 10.19 37.06 26.66
N GLU A 97 9.14 36.28 26.96
CA GLU A 97 8.43 35.47 25.98
C GLU A 97 7.69 36.39 24.99
N GLU A 98 8.40 36.89 23.97
CA GLU A 98 7.75 37.46 22.79
C GLU A 98 7.34 36.32 21.83
N GLU A 99 6.05 35.99 21.82
CA GLU A 99 5.41 35.22 20.76
C GLU A 99 5.40 36.05 19.45
N GLU A 100 6.48 36.01 18.67
CA GLU A 100 6.47 36.51 17.30
C GLU A 100 5.76 35.53 16.36
N GLU A 101 4.60 35.95 15.84
CA GLU A 101 3.92 35.35 14.69
C GLU A 101 4.75 35.57 13.41
N GLU A 102 5.66 34.65 13.09
CA GLU A 102 6.32 34.65 11.77
C GLU A 102 5.43 34.01 10.69
N LYS A 103 5.17 34.83 9.67
CA LYS A 103 4.50 34.46 8.41
C LYS A 103 5.33 33.50 7.58
N GLU A 104 4.60 32.65 6.87
CA GLU A 104 5.06 31.68 5.87
C GLU A 104 6.09 32.25 4.88
N GLU A 105 7.28 31.65 4.85
CA GLU A 105 8.04 31.48 3.61
C GLU A 105 8.37 30.00 3.37
N GLU A 106 8.07 29.62 2.14
CA GLU A 106 8.13 28.29 1.55
C GLU A 106 9.55 28.08 1.01
N GLU A 107 10.38 27.23 1.63
CA GLU A 107 11.61 26.77 0.97
C GLU A 107 12.04 25.32 1.30
N LYS A 108 12.00 24.54 0.21
CA LYS A 108 12.75 23.34 -0.21
C LYS A 108 13.29 22.33 0.79
N GLU A 109 12.84 21.10 0.53
CA GLU A 109 13.33 19.81 0.99
C GLU A 109 14.81 19.56 0.62
N GLU A 110 15.63 19.23 1.61
CA GLU A 110 16.87 18.47 1.42
C GLU A 110 16.85 17.24 2.35
N GLU A 111 17.01 16.05 1.77
CA GLU A 111 16.96 14.75 2.44
C GLU A 111 18.27 14.43 3.18
N PRO A 112 18.23 13.91 4.42
CA PRO A 112 19.43 13.43 5.10
C PRO A 112 19.82 12.00 4.67
N ASN A 113 21.08 11.90 4.22
CA ASN A 113 21.80 10.68 3.85
C ASN A 113 22.06 9.78 5.08
N VAL A 114 21.40 8.61 5.15
CA VAL A 114 21.61 7.62 6.23
C VAL A 114 22.37 6.40 5.70
N LYS A 115 23.55 6.17 6.28
CA LYS A 115 24.44 5.02 6.00
C LYS A 115 23.75 3.69 6.36
N ARG A 116 23.64 2.80 5.37
CA ARG A 116 23.09 1.44 5.52
C ARG A 116 24.06 0.51 6.26
N VAL A 117 23.60 -0.13 7.33
CA VAL A 117 24.23 -1.30 7.94
C VAL A 117 23.89 -2.51 7.07
N LYS A 118 24.90 -3.26 6.61
CA LYS A 118 24.70 -4.52 5.86
C LYS A 118 24.21 -5.59 6.83
N VAL A 119 22.98 -6.05 6.63
CA VAL A 119 22.49 -7.30 7.20
C VAL A 119 22.75 -8.38 6.15
N GLU A 120 23.40 -9.47 6.55
CA GLU A 120 23.72 -10.59 5.65
C GLU A 120 22.44 -11.17 5.05
N GLU A 121 22.41 -11.18 3.72
CA GLU A 121 21.31 -11.61 2.89
C GLU A 121 21.20 -13.14 2.95
N TRP A 122 20.01 -13.62 3.31
CA TRP A 122 19.72 -15.04 3.39
C TRP A 122 19.73 -15.64 1.98
N HIS A 123 20.78 -16.37 1.63
CA HIS A 123 20.88 -17.13 0.40
C HIS A 123 20.01 -18.40 0.53
N GLY A 124 18.85 -18.40 -0.13
CA GLY A 124 17.95 -19.55 -0.19
C GLY A 124 18.62 -20.81 -0.75
N PHE A 125 17.93 -21.94 -0.66
CA PHE A 125 18.47 -23.24 -1.09
C PHE A 125 18.83 -23.23 -2.58
N ASP A 126 20.12 -23.42 -2.89
CA ASP A 126 20.64 -23.60 -4.25
C ASP A 126 20.04 -24.86 -4.88
N ASP A 127 19.30 -24.69 -5.97
CA ASP A 127 18.64 -25.74 -6.77
C ASP A 127 19.61 -26.42 -7.76
N ASP A 128 20.91 -26.41 -7.45
CA ASP A 128 22.00 -26.83 -8.35
C ASP A 128 22.53 -28.24 -8.05
N ASN A 129 21.73 -29.11 -7.42
CA ASN A 129 22.09 -30.53 -7.24
C ASN A 129 21.38 -31.46 -8.26
N GLU A 130 21.09 -30.97 -9.45
CA GLU A 130 20.78 -31.78 -10.62
C GLU A 130 22.04 -32.50 -11.13
N LYS A 131 22.40 -33.60 -10.46
CA LYS A 131 23.37 -34.55 -11.01
C LYS A 131 22.77 -35.24 -12.23
N LYS A 132 23.22 -34.82 -13.41
CA LYS A 132 23.13 -35.56 -14.68
C LYS A 132 23.60 -37.01 -14.48
N ILE A 133 22.67 -37.95 -14.43
CA ILE A 133 22.93 -39.37 -14.64
C ILE A 133 22.88 -39.60 -16.15
N THR A 134 24.05 -39.71 -16.76
CA THR A 134 24.18 -40.05 -18.17
C THR A 134 24.13 -41.56 -18.38
N LYS A 135 23.32 -41.93 -19.36
CA LYS A 135 23.46 -43.05 -20.31
C LYS A 135 23.00 -44.45 -19.90
N GLU A 136 22.06 -44.90 -20.76
CA GLU A 136 21.97 -46.24 -21.34
C GLU A 136 21.31 -47.31 -20.47
N GLU A 137 19.99 -47.22 -20.35
CA GLU A 137 19.12 -48.41 -20.33
C GLU A 137 17.79 -48.04 -21.00
N THR A 138 17.51 -48.67 -22.14
CA THR A 138 16.31 -48.47 -22.95
C THR A 138 15.10 -49.04 -22.23
N ILE A 139 14.24 -48.17 -21.70
CA ILE A 139 12.92 -48.55 -21.17
C ILE A 139 11.86 -47.91 -22.07
N GLU A 140 11.17 -48.73 -22.85
CA GLU A 140 10.01 -48.33 -23.63
C GLU A 140 8.83 -48.07 -22.68
N VAL A 141 8.64 -46.81 -22.29
CA VAL A 141 7.48 -46.38 -21.49
C VAL A 141 6.38 -45.92 -22.42
N SER A 142 5.37 -46.77 -22.58
CA SER A 142 4.18 -46.47 -23.38
C SER A 142 3.42 -45.28 -22.78
N GLU A 143 3.13 -44.33 -23.66
CA GLU A 143 2.50 -43.05 -23.39
C GLU A 143 1.08 -43.22 -22.81
N LEU A 144 0.89 -43.14 -21.49
CA LEU A 144 -0.38 -42.67 -20.89
C LEU A 144 -0.17 -42.20 -19.44
N ASN A 145 -0.24 -40.88 -19.24
CA ASN A 145 -1.02 -40.16 -18.21
C ASN A 145 -0.30 -38.93 -17.63
N LYS A 146 -0.62 -37.77 -18.22
CA LYS A 146 -0.31 -36.43 -17.71
C LYS A 146 -1.14 -36.09 -16.47
N LYS A 147 -0.99 -36.78 -15.33
CA LYS A 147 -1.46 -36.31 -14.00
C LYS A 147 -0.68 -36.98 -12.86
N GLY A 148 0.29 -36.26 -12.30
CA GLY A 148 0.91 -36.55 -11.01
C GLY A 148 1.92 -37.70 -10.99
N ILE A 149 2.95 -37.55 -10.16
CA ILE A 149 4.09 -38.46 -9.98
C ILE A 149 3.66 -39.78 -9.27
N LEU A 150 2.39 -39.89 -8.84
CA LEU A 150 1.92 -40.90 -7.88
C LEU A 150 1.08 -42.04 -8.47
N LYS A 151 1.03 -42.19 -9.81
CA LYS A 151 0.41 -43.37 -10.46
C LYS A 151 1.45 -44.22 -11.17
N VAL A 152 2.45 -44.66 -10.43
CA VAL A 152 3.51 -45.53 -10.96
C VAL A 152 3.18 -46.96 -10.54
N LYS A 153 2.89 -47.82 -11.52
CA LYS A 153 2.91 -49.27 -11.29
C LYS A 153 4.37 -49.70 -11.33
N GLN A 154 4.94 -50.01 -10.16
CA GLN A 154 6.29 -50.55 -10.08
C GLN A 154 6.18 -52.08 -10.00
N VAL A 155 6.78 -52.76 -10.98
CA VAL A 155 6.87 -54.22 -11.02
C VAL A 155 8.28 -54.59 -10.62
N TYR A 156 8.42 -55.30 -9.49
CA TYR A 156 9.70 -55.82 -9.03
C TYR A 156 9.84 -57.26 -9.50
N LYS A 157 10.87 -57.53 -10.30
CA LYS A 157 11.29 -58.88 -10.68
C LYS A 157 12.50 -59.24 -9.82
N VAL A 158 12.35 -60.25 -8.98
CA VAL A 158 13.46 -60.80 -8.19
C VAL A 158 13.89 -62.09 -8.88
N GLU A 159 15.10 -62.09 -9.44
CA GLU A 159 15.68 -63.25 -10.15
C GLU A 159 16.75 -63.99 -9.31
N ASP A 160 16.95 -63.58 -8.04
CA ASP A 160 17.91 -64.20 -7.13
C ASP A 160 17.36 -65.51 -6.54
N GLU A 161 18.09 -66.63 -6.74
CA GLU A 161 17.68 -67.98 -6.31
C GLU A 161 17.68 -68.18 -4.78
N ASP A 162 18.33 -67.29 -4.02
CA ASP A 162 18.40 -67.32 -2.55
C ASP A 162 17.26 -66.54 -1.86
N ALA A 163 16.35 -65.93 -2.63
CA ALA A 163 15.22 -65.20 -2.08
C ALA A 163 14.09 -66.16 -1.62
N PRO A 164 13.45 -65.91 -0.45
CA PRO A 164 12.47 -66.83 0.12
C PRO A 164 11.15 -66.98 -0.67
N VAL A 165 10.87 -66.09 -1.64
CA VAL A 165 9.71 -66.18 -2.54
C VAL A 165 10.15 -65.76 -3.95
N MET A 166 10.14 -66.69 -4.91
CA MET A 166 10.43 -66.40 -6.31
C MET A 166 9.15 -65.99 -7.05
N GLY A 167 9.17 -64.85 -7.76
CA GLY A 167 8.05 -64.38 -8.57
C GLY A 167 7.97 -62.87 -8.73
N THR A 168 6.98 -62.41 -9.49
CA THR A 168 6.66 -60.98 -9.64
C THR A 168 5.77 -60.53 -8.49
N SER A 169 6.19 -59.52 -7.74
CA SER A 169 5.33 -58.86 -6.76
C SER A 169 4.77 -57.57 -7.33
N GLU A 170 3.46 -57.39 -7.23
CA GLU A 170 2.76 -56.17 -7.64
C GLU A 170 2.29 -55.44 -6.38
N VAL A 171 2.74 -54.18 -6.22
CA VAL A 171 2.31 -53.31 -5.11
C VAL A 171 1.39 -52.23 -5.68
N THR A 172 0.11 -52.29 -5.33
CA THR A 172 -0.89 -51.28 -5.72
C THR A 172 -0.95 -50.20 -4.64
N ILE A 173 -0.39 -49.03 -4.93
CA ILE A 173 -0.49 -47.87 -4.05
C ILE A 173 -1.81 -47.16 -4.40
N GLU A 174 -2.85 -47.36 -3.59
CA GLU A 174 -4.13 -46.65 -3.72
C GLU A 174 -4.04 -45.28 -3.04
N SER A 175 -4.53 -44.23 -3.71
CA SER A 175 -4.67 -42.92 -3.08
C SER A 175 -5.82 -42.96 -2.08
N MET A 176 -5.54 -42.69 -0.82
CA MET A 176 -6.58 -42.16 0.07
C MET A 176 -6.94 -40.78 -0.45
N ASP A 177 -7.90 -40.72 -1.38
CA ASP A 177 -8.50 -39.48 -1.83
C ASP A 177 -8.98 -38.74 -0.58
N ASN A 178 -8.38 -37.59 -0.28
CA ASN A 178 -8.72 -36.82 0.90
C ASN A 178 -10.22 -36.48 0.80
N PRO A 179 -11.09 -37.09 1.62
CA PRO A 179 -12.54 -36.94 1.45
C PRO A 179 -13.01 -35.50 1.69
N ASN A 180 -12.11 -34.65 2.20
CA ASN A 180 -12.32 -33.23 2.44
C ASN A 180 -11.66 -32.33 1.39
N GLN A 181 -11.40 -32.81 0.18
CA GLN A 181 -10.96 -31.92 -0.90
C GLN A 181 -12.09 -30.97 -1.27
N ILE A 182 -12.13 -29.80 -0.63
CA ILE A 182 -13.13 -28.79 -0.93
C ILE A 182 -12.82 -28.20 -2.29
N ASP A 183 -13.79 -28.29 -3.21
CA ASP A 183 -13.67 -27.64 -4.50
C ASP A 183 -13.65 -26.13 -4.30
N VAL A 184 -12.50 -25.51 -4.59
CA VAL A 184 -12.30 -24.05 -4.51
C VAL A 184 -13.31 -23.32 -5.39
N SER A 185 -13.81 -23.96 -6.46
CA SER A 185 -14.84 -23.39 -7.32
C SER A 185 -16.18 -23.23 -6.61
N ASP A 186 -16.55 -24.14 -5.73
CA ASP A 186 -17.79 -24.07 -4.97
C ASP A 186 -17.69 -23.04 -3.84
N ILE A 187 -16.55 -22.95 -3.16
CA ILE A 187 -16.28 -21.86 -2.20
C ILE A 187 -16.37 -20.50 -2.91
N ALA A 188 -15.79 -20.38 -4.10
CA ALA A 188 -15.83 -19.13 -4.86
C ALA A 188 -17.26 -18.77 -5.27
N ARG A 189 -18.08 -19.74 -5.71
CA ARG A 189 -19.51 -19.54 -6.00
C ARG A 189 -20.29 -19.11 -4.77
N MET A 190 -20.07 -19.75 -3.63
CA MET A 190 -20.70 -19.37 -2.35
C MET A 190 -20.36 -17.94 -1.93
N ASN A 191 -19.16 -17.48 -2.25
CA ASN A 191 -18.69 -16.13 -1.94
C ASN A 191 -18.88 -15.13 -3.10
N ASN A 192 -19.60 -15.52 -4.15
CA ASN A 192 -19.86 -14.68 -5.34
C ASN A 192 -18.56 -14.13 -5.98
N VAL A 193 -17.50 -14.94 -6.03
CA VAL A 193 -16.20 -14.60 -6.61
C VAL A 193 -16.04 -15.21 -8.00
N ASP A 194 -15.73 -14.36 -8.99
CA ASP A 194 -15.42 -14.77 -10.36
C ASP A 194 -13.97 -15.27 -10.47
N LEU A 195 -13.77 -16.59 -10.51
CA LEU A 195 -12.43 -17.18 -10.68
C LEU A 195 -11.77 -16.86 -12.03
N SER A 196 -12.54 -16.49 -13.06
CA SER A 196 -12.00 -16.09 -14.37
C SER A 196 -11.11 -14.84 -14.31
N LYS A 197 -11.35 -13.96 -13.33
CA LYS A 197 -10.60 -12.71 -13.14
C LYS A 197 -9.42 -12.88 -12.18
N SER A 198 -9.18 -14.08 -11.66
CA SER A 198 -8.13 -14.35 -10.67
C SER A 198 -6.75 -13.94 -11.14
N GLY A 199 -6.41 -14.21 -12.41
CA GLY A 199 -5.14 -13.81 -13.02
C GLY A 199 -4.94 -12.29 -13.06
N GLU A 200 -5.97 -11.52 -13.45
CA GLU A 200 -5.89 -10.06 -13.45
C GLU A 200 -5.75 -9.47 -12.05
N VAL A 201 -6.44 -10.06 -11.06
CA VAL A 201 -6.35 -9.64 -9.66
C VAL A 201 -4.96 -9.90 -9.12
N LEU A 202 -4.38 -11.06 -9.43
CA LEU A 202 -3.02 -11.41 -9.08
C LEU A 202 -2.01 -10.44 -9.70
N GLU A 203 -2.13 -10.15 -10.99
CA GLU A 203 -1.26 -9.20 -11.68
C GLU A 203 -1.33 -7.79 -11.07
N LYS A 204 -2.55 -7.29 -10.78
CA LYS A 204 -2.75 -6.00 -10.08
C LYS A 204 -2.15 -5.99 -8.68
N SER A 205 -2.24 -7.10 -7.95
CA SER A 205 -1.67 -7.24 -6.60
C SER A 205 -0.14 -7.23 -6.65
N ILE A 206 0.46 -7.98 -7.58
CA ILE A 206 1.91 -7.99 -7.81
C ILE A 206 2.40 -6.59 -8.18
N ASN A 207 1.70 -5.89 -9.09
CA ASN A 207 2.08 -4.54 -9.47
C ASN A 207 1.97 -3.55 -8.30
N ARG A 208 0.92 -3.64 -7.48
CA ARG A 208 0.79 -2.82 -6.28
C ARG A 208 1.91 -3.11 -5.27
N ALA A 209 2.26 -4.37 -5.08
CA ALA A 209 3.36 -4.77 -4.20
C ALA A 209 4.70 -4.23 -4.71
N LYS A 210 4.96 -4.29 -6.02
CA LYS A 210 6.13 -3.67 -6.66
C LYS A 210 6.15 -2.15 -6.49
N ASP A 211 5.02 -1.48 -6.73
CA ASP A 211 4.92 -0.04 -6.52
C ASP A 211 5.18 0.34 -5.06
N TYR A 212 4.72 -0.48 -4.12
CA TYR A 212 4.96 -0.29 -2.69
C TYR A 212 6.43 -0.57 -2.30
N ALA A 213 7.04 -1.62 -2.84
CA ALA A 213 8.46 -1.90 -2.64
C ALA A 213 9.34 -0.78 -3.18
N ARG A 214 9.01 -0.25 -4.37
CA ARG A 214 9.63 0.95 -4.92
C ARG A 214 9.43 2.19 -4.05
N LEU A 215 8.23 2.39 -3.50
CA LEU A 215 7.94 3.50 -2.58
C LEU A 215 8.75 3.39 -1.27
N MET A 216 8.92 2.16 -0.77
CA MET A 216 9.71 1.86 0.43
C MET A 216 11.22 1.81 0.17
N GLY A 217 11.67 2.04 -1.06
CA GLY A 217 13.09 1.98 -1.43
C GLY A 217 13.71 0.58 -1.32
N MET A 218 12.88 -0.46 -1.37
CA MET A 218 13.30 -1.87 -1.33
C MET A 218 13.66 -2.41 -2.73
N ASP A 219 13.22 -1.74 -3.79
CA ASP A 219 13.52 -2.12 -5.18
C ASP A 219 14.77 -1.40 -5.71
N ASP A 220 15.97 -1.85 -5.31
CA ASP A 220 17.25 -1.31 -5.82
C ASP A 220 17.69 -1.94 -7.17
N GLU A 221 17.07 -3.03 -7.62
CA GLU A 221 17.57 -3.82 -8.77
C GLU A 221 16.74 -3.72 -10.06
N LEU A 222 15.51 -3.21 -10.01
CA LEU A 222 14.68 -3.04 -11.19
C LEU A 222 14.91 -1.67 -11.81
N LYS A 223 15.78 -1.61 -12.84
CA LYS A 223 15.94 -0.43 -13.71
C LYS A 223 14.54 0.12 -14.01
N PRO A 224 14.28 1.42 -13.76
CA PRO A 224 12.96 1.98 -13.98
C PRO A 224 12.57 1.70 -15.43
N SER A 225 11.52 0.90 -15.62
CA SER A 225 10.90 0.75 -16.93
C SER A 225 10.63 2.17 -17.43
N LYS A 226 10.98 2.47 -18.69
CA LYS A 226 10.83 3.81 -19.26
C LYS A 226 9.35 4.20 -19.18
N VAL A 227 8.96 4.87 -18.10
CA VAL A 227 7.62 5.41 -17.94
C VAL A 227 7.44 6.35 -19.10
N LYS A 228 6.53 6.00 -20.02
CA LYS A 228 6.10 6.91 -21.08
C LYS A 228 5.57 8.14 -20.36
N LYS A 229 6.36 9.21 -20.32
CA LYS A 229 5.94 10.47 -19.68
C LYS A 229 4.62 10.86 -20.31
N ASN A 230 3.53 10.77 -19.54
CA ASN A 230 2.25 11.34 -19.94
C ASN A 230 2.54 12.80 -20.26
N LYS A 231 2.23 13.22 -21.49
CA LYS A 231 2.43 14.61 -21.94
C LYS A 231 1.77 15.48 -20.88
N LYS A 232 2.57 16.28 -20.14
CA LYS A 232 2.02 17.23 -19.17
C LYS A 232 0.90 18.00 -19.88
N PRO A 233 -0.29 18.15 -19.26
CA PRO A 233 -1.30 19.03 -19.83
C PRO A 233 -0.61 20.36 -20.06
N LYS A 234 -0.69 20.90 -21.30
CA LYS A 234 -0.13 22.21 -21.59
C LYS A 234 -0.76 23.16 -20.58
N GLU A 235 0.02 23.65 -19.62
CA GLU A 235 -0.38 24.77 -18.79
C GLU A 235 -0.94 25.79 -19.76
N ARG A 236 -2.18 26.21 -19.52
CA ARG A 236 -2.80 27.28 -20.29
C ARG A 236 -2.08 28.56 -19.90
N LYS A 237 -0.82 28.73 -20.35
CA LYS A 237 -0.14 30.02 -20.31
C LYS A 237 -1.09 30.97 -20.98
N TYR A 238 -1.63 31.91 -20.21
CA TYR A 238 -2.50 32.93 -20.74
C TYR A 238 -1.72 33.62 -21.85
N LEU A 239 -2.19 33.44 -23.10
CA LEU A 239 -1.65 34.16 -24.25
C LEU A 239 -1.58 35.64 -23.85
N SER A 240 -0.39 36.24 -24.03
CA SER A 240 -0.19 37.65 -23.72
C SER A 240 -1.19 38.50 -24.51
N LYS A 241 -1.45 39.75 -24.06
CA LYS A 241 -2.38 40.66 -24.76
C LYS A 241 -2.04 40.78 -26.26
N ARG A 242 -0.73 40.78 -26.60
CA ARG A 242 -0.23 40.84 -27.98
C ARG A 242 -0.53 39.55 -28.77
N GLU A 243 -0.29 38.39 -28.19
CA GLU A 243 -0.57 37.10 -28.84
C GLU A 243 -2.07 36.87 -29.06
N ARG A 244 -2.90 37.29 -28.09
CA ARG A 244 -4.37 37.21 -28.21
C ARG A 244 -4.89 38.07 -29.36
N LYS A 245 -4.32 39.27 -29.55
CA LYS A 245 -4.65 40.17 -30.68
C LYS A 245 -4.26 39.55 -32.02
N LEU A 246 -3.06 38.96 -32.12
CA LEU A 246 -2.61 38.26 -33.33
C LEU A 246 -3.47 37.04 -33.66
N ARG A 247 -3.89 36.27 -32.65
CA ARG A 247 -4.79 35.12 -32.85
C ARG A 247 -6.16 35.55 -33.38
N LYS A 248 -6.78 36.58 -32.78
CA LYS A 248 -8.04 37.16 -33.27
C LYS A 248 -7.91 37.70 -34.69
N PHE A 249 -6.78 38.31 -35.04
CA PHE A 249 -6.53 38.80 -36.39
C PHE A 249 -6.42 37.66 -37.41
N LYS A 250 -5.66 36.59 -37.07
CA LYS A 250 -5.56 35.39 -37.92
C LYS A 250 -6.91 34.70 -38.10
N GLU A 251 -7.70 34.58 -37.05
CA GLU A 251 -9.04 33.98 -37.10
C GLU A 251 -9.97 34.80 -38.02
N LYS A 252 -10.01 36.12 -37.87
CA LYS A 252 -10.76 37.01 -38.77
C LYS A 252 -10.35 36.85 -40.23
N LYS A 253 -9.04 36.78 -40.51
CA LYS A 253 -8.53 36.56 -41.88
C LYS A 253 -8.92 35.20 -42.46
N GLN A 254 -8.94 34.15 -41.63
CA GLN A 254 -9.40 32.83 -42.06
C GLN A 254 -10.91 32.80 -42.31
N THR A 255 -11.70 33.50 -41.49
CA THR A 255 -13.15 33.63 -41.71
C THR A 255 -13.50 34.47 -42.93
N SER A 256 -12.71 35.50 -43.27
CA SER A 256 -12.92 36.28 -44.48
C SER A 256 -12.55 35.49 -45.73
N HIS A 257 -11.42 34.78 -45.73
CA HIS A 257 -11.04 33.90 -46.85
C HIS A 257 -12.00 32.72 -47.07
N LYS A 258 -12.75 32.30 -46.03
CA LYS A 258 -13.83 31.31 -46.16
C LYS A 258 -15.15 31.89 -46.69
N ARG A 259 -15.32 33.21 -46.66
CA ARG A 259 -16.50 33.89 -47.20
C ARG A 259 -16.33 34.30 -48.65
N ASP A 260 -15.08 34.46 -49.09
CA ASP A 260 -14.72 34.81 -50.47
C ASP A 260 -14.45 33.57 -51.36
N ARG A 261 -14.74 32.36 -50.88
CA ARG A 261 -14.71 31.08 -51.63
C ARG A 261 -16.08 30.45 -51.60
#